data_AF-D1GZK0-F1
#
_entry.id   AF-D1GZK0-F1
#
_cell.length_a   1.000
_cell.length_b   1.000
_cell.length_c   1.000
_cell.angle_alpha   90.00
_cell.angle_beta   90.00
_cell.angle_gamma   90.00
#
_symmetry.space_group_name_H-M   'P 1'
#
loop_
_entity.id
_entity.type
_entity.pdbx_description
1 polymer ?
#
loop_
_entity_poly.entity_id
_entity_poly.type
_entity_poly.pdbx_seq_one_letter_code
_entity_poly.pdbx_strand_id
1 'polypeptide(L)'
;APRCMLNQKITGSRRFAAQSWCLKRIRAVCEAYGTTVNDVVTAMCAAALRTYLMNQDALPEKPLVAFVPVSLRRDDSSGGNQVGVILASLHTDVQEAGERLLKIHHGMEEAKQRYRHMSPEEIVNYTALTLAPAAFHLLTGLAPKWQTFNVVISNV
;
A
#
# COMPACT_ATOMS: atom_id res chain seq x y z
N ALA A 1 -4.10 9.69 -5.02
CA ALA A 1 -3.01 9.97 -4.06
C ALA A 1 -2.67 11.47 -4.04
N PRO A 2 -2.30 12.05 -2.88
CA PRO A 2 -1.79 13.42 -2.84
C PRO A 2 -0.43 13.53 -3.54
N ARG A 3 -0.17 14.67 -4.19
CA ARG A 3 1.15 14.97 -4.74
C ARG A 3 2.08 15.40 -3.61
N CYS A 4 3.24 14.76 -3.51
CA CYS A 4 4.28 15.07 -2.53
C CYS A 4 5.68 14.84 -3.11
N MET A 5 6.71 15.08 -2.29
CA MET A 5 8.11 14.92 -2.69
C MET A 5 8.51 13.50 -3.12
N LEU A 6 7.68 12.49 -2.82
CA LEU A 6 7.90 11.11 -3.27
C LEU A 6 7.54 10.90 -4.75
N ASN A 7 6.79 11.83 -5.36
CA ASN A 7 6.27 11.70 -6.72
C ASN A 7 7.16 12.39 -7.77
N GLN A 8 8.48 12.43 -7.55
CA GLN A 8 9.44 13.01 -8.48
C GLN A 8 9.78 12.03 -9.61
N LYS A 9 10.35 12.55 -10.71
CA LYS A 9 10.85 11.71 -11.80
C LYS A 9 11.92 10.75 -11.26
N ILE A 10 11.76 9.47 -11.54
CA ILE A 10 12.73 8.44 -11.16
C ILE A 10 13.97 8.62 -12.04
N THR A 11 15.14 8.82 -11.42
CA THR A 11 16.44 8.91 -12.12
C THR A 11 17.10 7.54 -12.21
N GLY A 12 18.35 7.44 -12.70
CA GLY A 12 19.12 6.18 -12.67
C GLY A 12 19.69 5.80 -11.30
N SER A 13 19.77 6.74 -10.36
CA SER A 13 20.35 6.49 -9.03
C SER A 13 19.43 5.58 -8.20
N ARG A 14 19.99 4.52 -7.63
CA ARG A 14 19.28 3.58 -6.74
C ARG A 14 19.97 3.55 -5.39
N ARG A 15 19.17 3.56 -4.33
CA ARG A 15 19.61 3.33 -2.95
C ARG A 15 18.83 2.16 -2.41
N PHE A 16 19.51 1.29 -1.67
CA PHE A 16 18.92 0.14 -1.01
C PHE A 16 19.25 0.22 0.48
N ALA A 17 18.26 -0.05 1.32
CA ALA A 17 18.41 -0.18 2.75
C ALA A 17 17.69 -1.45 3.19
N ALA A 18 18.32 -2.21 4.07
CA ALA A 18 17.77 -3.43 4.65
C ALA A 18 17.86 -3.37 6.17
N GLN A 19 16.84 -3.89 6.83
CA GLN A 19 16.80 -4.05 8.28
C GLN A 19 15.89 -5.24 8.60
N SER A 20 16.14 -5.87 9.75
CA SER A 20 15.39 -7.01 10.25
C SER A 20 14.59 -6.63 11.49
N TRP A 21 13.38 -7.18 11.60
CA TRP A 21 12.56 -7.08 12.80
C TRP A 21 12.17 -8.48 13.28
N CYS A 22 12.14 -8.68 14.59
CA CYS A 22 11.74 -9.96 15.18
C CYS A 22 10.26 -10.24 14.87
N LEU A 23 9.97 -11.35 14.20
CA LEU A 23 8.59 -11.71 13.84
C LEU A 23 7.71 -11.98 15.06
N LYS A 24 8.27 -12.53 16.15
CA LYS A 24 7.55 -12.70 17.43
C LYS A 24 7.08 -11.36 17.99
N ARG A 25 7.89 -10.31 17.87
CA ARG A 25 7.52 -8.94 18.28
C ARG A 25 6.37 -8.40 17.44
N ILE A 26 6.39 -8.62 16.13
CA ILE A 26 5.31 -8.19 15.23
C ILE A 26 4.01 -8.94 15.56
N ARG A 27 4.07 -10.27 15.75
CA ARG A 27 2.91 -11.08 16.12
C ARG A 27 2.28 -10.67 17.46
N ALA A 28 3.09 -10.27 18.44
CA ALA A 28 2.56 -9.74 19.69
C ALA A 28 1.71 -8.47 19.48
N VAL A 29 2.07 -7.61 18.52
CA VAL A 29 1.25 -6.44 18.14
C VAL A 29 -0.02 -6.89 17.41
N CYS A 30 0.09 -7.86 16.50
CA CYS A 30 -1.07 -8.44 15.82
C CYS A 30 -2.11 -8.96 16.83
N GLU A 31 -1.67 -9.73 17.83
CA GLU A 31 -2.52 -10.29 18.88
C GLU A 31 -3.16 -9.20 19.74
N ALA A 32 -2.39 -8.17 20.13
CA ALA A 32 -2.89 -7.08 20.96
C ALA A 32 -3.96 -6.22 20.27
N TYR A 33 -3.91 -6.10 18.93
CA TYR A 33 -4.82 -5.25 18.16
C TYR A 33 -5.83 -6.03 17.29
N GLY A 34 -5.76 -7.36 17.28
CA GLY A 34 -6.61 -8.19 16.40
C GLY A 34 -6.32 -8.00 14.91
N THR A 35 -5.07 -7.74 14.53
CA THR A 35 -4.67 -7.44 13.14
C THR A 35 -3.77 -8.51 12.54
N THR A 36 -3.42 -8.39 11.26
CA THR A 36 -2.51 -9.32 10.57
C THR A 36 -1.08 -8.77 10.50
N VAL A 37 -0.11 -9.64 10.21
CA VAL A 37 1.29 -9.23 9.98
C VAL A 37 1.39 -8.19 8.87
N ASN A 38 0.62 -8.34 7.79
CA ASN A 38 0.58 -7.37 6.70
C ASN A 38 0.12 -5.99 7.19
N ASP A 39 -0.92 -5.94 8.03
CA ASP A 39 -1.44 -4.67 8.55
C ASP A 39 -0.39 -3.97 9.42
N VAL A 40 0.30 -4.70 10.30
CA VAL A 40 1.36 -4.16 11.15
C VAL A 40 2.55 -3.68 10.32
N VAL A 41 3.00 -4.44 9.31
CA VAL A 41 4.10 -4.04 8.42
C VAL A 41 3.71 -2.79 7.61
N THR A 42 2.49 -2.74 7.06
CA THR A 42 1.99 -1.56 6.37
C THR A 42 1.90 -0.35 7.30
N ALA A 43 1.44 -0.53 8.54
CA ALA A 43 1.40 0.53 9.55
C ALA A 43 2.80 1.03 9.96
N MET A 44 3.79 0.14 10.04
CA MET A 44 5.20 0.52 10.24
C MET A 44 5.71 1.39 9.09
N CYS A 45 5.44 1.01 7.84
CA CYS A 45 5.78 1.81 6.67
C CYS A 45 5.05 3.17 6.68
N ALA A 46 3.75 3.20 7.02
CA ALA A 46 2.97 4.43 7.13
C ALA A 46 3.54 5.38 8.18
N ALA A 47 3.91 4.86 9.36
CA ALA A 47 4.54 5.64 10.42
C ALA A 47 5.89 6.19 9.97
N ALA A 48 6.75 5.36 9.36
CA ALA A 48 8.05 5.79 8.86
C ALA A 48 7.93 6.89 7.79
N LEU A 49 7.00 6.74 6.83
CA LEU A 49 6.73 7.73 5.80
C LEU A 49 6.17 9.04 6.38
N ARG A 50 5.26 8.96 7.36
CA ARG A 50 4.74 10.14 8.06
C ARG A 50 5.87 10.89 8.76
N THR A 51 6.67 10.20 9.58
CA THR A 51 7.81 10.81 10.29
C THR A 51 8.82 11.41 9.31
N TYR A 52 9.16 10.69 8.24
CA TYR A 52 10.07 11.19 7.21
C TYR A 52 9.57 12.48 6.57
N LEU A 53 8.30 12.52 6.15
CA LEU A 53 7.73 13.70 5.48
C LEU A 53 7.53 14.87 6.45
N MET A 54 7.22 14.61 7.72
CA MET A 54 7.18 15.65 8.76
C MET A 54 8.56 16.27 8.96
N ASN A 55 9.61 15.45 9.04
CA ASN A 55 11.00 15.94 9.19
C ASN A 55 11.50 16.74 7.98
N GLN A 56 10.79 16.69 6.86
CA GLN A 56 11.08 17.45 5.64
C GLN A 56 10.11 18.62 5.42
N ASP A 57 9.22 18.91 6.39
CA ASP A 57 8.14 19.89 6.27
C ASP A 57 7.28 19.69 5.00
N ALA A 58 7.10 18.42 4.61
CA ALA A 58 6.51 18.02 3.33
C ALA A 58 5.38 16.99 3.48
N LEU A 59 4.83 16.81 4.68
CA LEU A 59 3.67 15.94 4.93
C LEU A 59 2.41 16.57 4.31
N PRO A 60 1.74 15.89 3.35
CA PRO A 60 0.49 16.39 2.80
C PRO A 60 -0.66 16.32 3.81
N GLU A 61 -1.65 17.20 3.65
CA GLU A 61 -2.89 17.18 4.45
C GLU A 61 -3.69 15.89 4.23
N LYS A 62 -3.76 15.41 2.97
CA LYS A 62 -4.41 14.13 2.64
C LYS A 62 -3.48 12.95 2.90
N PRO A 63 -3.99 11.78 3.30
CA PRO A 63 -3.17 10.60 3.51
C PRO A 63 -2.46 10.13 2.24
N LEU A 64 -1.25 9.61 2.38
CA LEU A 64 -0.58 8.87 1.32
C LEU A 64 -1.37 7.60 0.96
N VAL A 65 -1.25 7.17 -0.29
CA VAL A 65 -1.85 5.92 -0.79
C VAL A 65 -0.74 4.96 -1.20
N ALA A 66 -0.80 3.72 -0.72
CA ALA A 66 0.09 2.65 -1.13
C ALA A 66 -0.58 1.72 -2.14
N PHE A 67 0.20 1.28 -3.11
CA PHE A 67 -0.10 0.13 -3.95
C PHE A 67 0.36 -1.12 -3.19
N VAL A 68 -0.59 -2.01 -2.87
CA VAL A 68 -0.33 -3.24 -2.10
C VAL A 68 -0.72 -4.45 -2.95
N PRO A 69 0.26 -5.21 -3.48
CA PRO A 69 -0.03 -6.49 -4.12
C PRO A 69 -0.64 -7.46 -3.13
N VAL A 70 -1.68 -8.17 -3.53
CA VAL A 70 -2.30 -9.22 -2.72
C VAL A 70 -2.44 -10.51 -3.52
N SER A 71 -2.17 -11.64 -2.86
CA SER A 71 -2.37 -12.96 -3.45
C SER A 71 -3.86 -13.21 -3.67
N LEU A 72 -4.22 -13.64 -4.88
CA LEU A 72 -5.57 -14.13 -5.22
C LEU A 72 -5.65 -15.65 -5.17
N ARG A 73 -4.56 -16.29 -4.76
CA ARG A 73 -4.41 -17.74 -4.78
C ARG A 73 -5.42 -18.37 -3.82
N ARG A 74 -6.15 -19.38 -4.31
CA ARG A 74 -7.15 -20.15 -3.53
C ARG A 74 -6.71 -21.60 -3.27
N ASP A 75 -5.57 -22.02 -3.82
CA ASP A 75 -5.00 -23.36 -3.71
C ASP A 75 -3.49 -23.34 -3.40
N ASP A 76 -2.89 -24.50 -3.18
CA ASP A 76 -1.44 -24.63 -2.92
C ASP A 76 -0.59 -24.72 -4.20
N SER A 77 -1.17 -24.34 -5.36
CA SER A 77 -0.45 -24.41 -6.65
C SER A 77 0.70 -23.40 -6.68
N SER A 78 1.85 -23.78 -7.26
CA SER A 78 3.08 -22.96 -7.26
C SER A 78 3.22 -22.03 -8.47
N GLY A 79 2.31 -22.10 -9.46
CA GLY A 79 2.38 -21.37 -10.73
C GLY A 79 1.32 -20.26 -10.91
N GLY A 80 1.66 -19.23 -11.68
CA GLY A 80 0.71 -18.20 -12.15
C GLY A 80 0.77 -16.86 -11.42
N ASN A 81 0.67 -15.76 -12.18
CA ASN A 81 0.63 -14.37 -11.68
C ASN A 81 -0.77 -14.02 -11.15
N GLN A 82 -1.26 -14.77 -10.16
CA GLN A 82 -2.56 -14.55 -9.52
C GLN A 82 -2.46 -13.48 -8.44
N VAL A 83 -2.23 -12.25 -8.86
CA VAL A 83 -1.99 -11.09 -7.99
C VAL A 83 -3.01 -10.00 -8.28
N GLY A 84 -3.74 -9.58 -7.25
CA GLY A 84 -4.59 -8.39 -7.27
C GLY A 84 -3.88 -7.22 -6.61
N VAL A 85 -4.49 -6.04 -6.66
CA VAL A 85 -3.88 -4.81 -6.13
C VAL A 85 -4.87 -4.03 -5.29
N ILE A 86 -4.54 -3.83 -4.02
CA ILE A 86 -5.27 -2.91 -3.15
C ILE A 86 -4.57 -1.54 -3.17
N LEU A 87 -5.33 -0.48 -3.42
CA LEU A 87 -4.90 0.89 -3.17
C LEU A 87 -5.28 1.26 -1.72
N ALA A 88 -4.32 1.12 -0.81
CA ALA A 88 -4.54 1.31 0.62
C ALA A 88 -4.23 2.75 1.05
N SER A 89 -5.16 3.41 1.73
CA SER A 89 -4.84 4.64 2.48
C SER A 89 -3.90 4.30 3.62
N LEU A 90 -2.76 4.99 3.69
CA LEU A 90 -1.77 4.84 4.77
C LEU A 90 -2.14 5.64 6.02
N HIS A 91 -3.21 6.45 5.96
CA HIS A 91 -3.68 7.25 7.08
C HIS A 91 -2.55 8.09 7.72
N THR A 92 -1.68 8.66 6.86
CA THR A 92 -0.55 9.50 7.30
C THR A 92 -0.97 10.85 7.86
N ASP A 93 -2.26 11.17 7.82
CA ASP A 93 -2.92 12.30 8.48
C ASP A 93 -3.22 12.01 9.96
N VAL A 94 -3.49 10.75 10.32
CA VAL A 94 -3.75 10.29 11.69
C VAL A 94 -2.47 10.34 12.53
N GLN A 95 -2.52 10.89 13.74
CA GLN A 95 -1.35 11.02 14.63
C GLN A 95 -1.10 9.79 15.51
N GLU A 96 -2.14 9.25 16.14
CA GLU A 96 -2.06 8.12 17.06
C GLU A 96 -1.77 6.82 16.29
N ALA A 97 -0.90 5.97 16.83
CA ALA A 97 -0.37 4.81 16.10
C ALA A 97 -1.35 3.64 16.06
N GLY A 98 -2.07 3.38 17.14
CA GLY A 98 -3.10 2.34 17.23
C GLY A 98 -4.27 2.61 16.30
N GLU A 99 -4.78 3.84 16.29
CA GLU A 99 -5.84 4.32 15.41
C GLU A 99 -5.42 4.19 13.94
N ARG A 100 -4.19 4.58 13.61
CA ARG A 100 -3.65 4.42 12.26
C ARG A 100 -3.60 2.95 11.84
N LEU A 101 -3.12 2.06 12.72
CA LEU A 101 -3.09 0.63 12.47
C LEU A 101 -4.49 0.07 12.22
N LEU A 102 -5.46 0.40 13.06
CA LEU A 102 -6.84 -0.11 12.94
C LEU A 102 -7.53 0.42 11.66
N LYS A 103 -7.32 1.69 11.30
CA LYS A 103 -7.83 2.26 10.05
C LYS A 103 -7.22 1.59 8.81
N ILE A 104 -5.92 1.30 8.84
CA ILE A 104 -5.26 0.51 7.78
C ILE A 104 -5.86 -0.89 7.72
N HIS A 105 -5.98 -1.57 8.85
CA HIS A 105 -6.53 -2.92 8.94
C HIS A 105 -7.95 -3.00 8.36
N HIS A 106 -8.87 -2.14 8.79
CA HIS A 106 -10.24 -2.12 8.28
C HIS A 106 -10.29 -1.81 6.77
N GLY A 107 -9.53 -0.82 6.29
CA GLY A 107 -9.49 -0.50 4.87
C GLY A 107 -8.93 -1.64 4.00
N MET A 108 -7.94 -2.39 4.52
CA MET A 108 -7.41 -3.58 3.88
C MET A 108 -8.43 -4.73 3.87
N GLU A 109 -9.14 -4.94 4.99
CA GLU A 109 -10.16 -5.98 5.09
C GLU A 109 -11.34 -5.68 4.15
N GLU A 110 -11.88 -4.47 4.13
CA GLU A 110 -12.93 -4.05 3.20
C GLU A 110 -12.53 -4.28 1.73
N ALA A 111 -11.27 -3.96 1.38
CA ALA A 111 -10.76 -4.18 0.05
C ALA A 111 -10.64 -5.68 -0.30
N LYS A 112 -10.21 -6.52 0.65
CA LYS A 112 -10.20 -7.98 0.48
C LYS A 112 -11.61 -8.55 0.39
N GLN A 113 -12.56 -8.06 1.18
CA GLN A 113 -13.95 -8.50 1.16
C GLN A 113 -14.61 -8.22 -0.20
N ARG A 114 -14.30 -7.08 -0.83
CA ARG A 114 -14.72 -6.80 -2.20
C ARG A 114 -14.24 -7.87 -3.19
N TYR A 115 -13.01 -8.37 -3.04
CA TYR A 115 -12.50 -9.45 -3.87
C TYR A 115 -13.10 -10.82 -3.59
N ARG A 116 -13.60 -11.09 -2.38
CA ARG A 116 -14.24 -12.38 -2.06
C ARG A 116 -15.48 -12.65 -2.91
N HIS A 117 -16.16 -11.60 -3.35
CA HIS A 117 -17.36 -11.67 -4.17
C HIS A 117 -17.07 -11.65 -5.67
N MET A 118 -15.79 -11.69 -6.07
CA MET A 118 -15.35 -11.60 -7.46
C MET A 118 -14.67 -12.91 -7.91
N SER A 119 -14.81 -13.22 -9.20
CA SER A 119 -13.96 -14.20 -9.89
C SER A 119 -12.53 -13.65 -10.03
N PRO A 120 -11.51 -14.51 -10.22
CA PRO A 120 -10.16 -14.04 -10.50
C PRO A 120 -10.06 -13.07 -11.69
N GLU A 121 -10.84 -13.31 -12.75
CA GLU A 121 -10.88 -12.46 -13.95
C GLU A 121 -11.49 -11.08 -13.64
N GLU A 122 -12.55 -11.04 -12.83
CA GLU A 122 -13.16 -9.79 -12.36
C GLU A 122 -12.18 -8.96 -11.52
N ILE A 123 -11.37 -9.62 -10.66
CA ILE A 123 -10.35 -8.93 -9.86
C ILE A 123 -9.25 -8.35 -10.75
N VAL A 124 -8.83 -9.09 -11.77
CA VAL A 124 -7.84 -8.61 -12.76
C VAL A 124 -8.39 -7.41 -13.53
N ASN A 125 -9.63 -7.48 -14.03
CA ASN A 125 -10.27 -6.39 -14.75
C ASN A 125 -10.47 -5.15 -13.86
N TYR A 126 -10.92 -5.36 -12.62
CA TYR A 126 -11.04 -4.29 -11.62
C TYR A 126 -9.69 -3.62 -11.34
N THR A 127 -8.63 -4.42 -11.19
CA THR A 127 -7.27 -3.94 -10.98
C THR A 127 -6.78 -3.12 -12.18
N ALA A 128 -6.99 -3.62 -13.40
CA ALA A 128 -6.63 -2.92 -14.63
C ALA A 128 -7.34 -1.56 -14.73
N LEU A 129 -8.64 -1.52 -14.45
CA LEU A 129 -9.41 -0.27 -14.45
C LEU A 129 -8.92 0.72 -13.38
N THR A 130 -8.64 0.21 -12.18
CA THR A 130 -8.12 1.01 -11.06
C THR A 130 -6.76 1.66 -11.39
N LEU A 131 -5.92 0.95 -12.16
CA LEU A 131 -4.59 1.42 -12.56
C LEU A 131 -4.58 2.14 -13.91
N ALA A 132 -5.70 2.19 -14.64
CA ALA A 132 -5.77 2.81 -15.96
C ALA A 132 -5.29 4.27 -15.98
N PRO A 133 -5.58 5.14 -14.98
CA PRO A 133 -5.02 6.49 -14.95
C PRO A 133 -3.48 6.52 -14.87
N ALA A 134 -2.88 5.60 -14.09
CA ALA A 134 -1.43 5.48 -13.98
C ALA A 134 -0.81 4.99 -15.30
N ALA A 135 -1.43 3.99 -15.94
CA ALA A 135 -0.98 3.48 -17.24
C ALA A 135 -1.09 4.55 -18.33
N PHE A 136 -2.20 5.29 -18.37
CA PHE A 136 -2.40 6.40 -19.30
C PHE A 136 -1.33 7.48 -19.14
N HIS A 137 -1.05 7.88 -17.89
CA HIS A 137 0.01 8.84 -17.61
C HIS A 137 1.39 8.33 -18.04
N LEU A 138 1.73 7.08 -17.72
CA LEU A 138 3.01 6.46 -18.08
C LEU A 138 3.23 6.40 -19.59
N LEU A 139 2.20 6.03 -20.36
CA LEU A 139 2.29 5.85 -21.81
C LEU A 139 2.29 7.17 -22.59
N THR A 140 1.59 8.19 -22.10
CA THR A 140 1.34 9.43 -22.87
C THR A 140 2.09 10.65 -22.32
N GLY A 141 2.51 10.62 -21.05
CA GLY A 141 3.01 11.78 -20.33
C GLY A 141 1.94 12.84 -20.01
N LEU A 142 0.69 12.64 -20.41
CA LEU A 142 -0.42 13.56 -20.16
C LEU A 142 -0.97 13.43 -18.73
N ALA A 143 -1.72 14.43 -18.29
CA ALA A 143 -2.34 14.50 -16.96
C ALA A 143 -1.35 14.19 -15.79
N PRO A 144 -0.19 14.88 -15.68
CA PRO A 144 0.83 14.60 -14.67
C PRO A 144 0.39 14.83 -13.20
N LYS A 145 -0.83 15.33 -13.01
CA LYS A 145 -1.46 15.49 -11.69
C LYS A 145 -2.25 14.23 -11.27
N TRP A 146 -2.50 13.28 -12.17
CA TRP A 146 -3.24 12.05 -11.89
C TRP A 146 -2.32 11.01 -11.25
N GLN A 147 -2.18 11.12 -9.93
CA GLN A 147 -1.36 10.21 -9.14
C GLN A 147 -2.24 9.13 -8.49
N THR A 148 -2.11 7.88 -8.93
CA THR A 148 -2.90 6.75 -8.36
C THR A 148 -2.41 6.36 -6.96
N PHE A 149 -1.08 6.26 -6.76
CA PHE A 149 -0.44 5.92 -5.48
C PHE A 149 0.89 6.67 -5.29
N ASN A 150 1.40 6.72 -4.05
CA ASN A 150 2.67 7.33 -3.68
C ASN A 150 3.82 6.32 -3.61
N VAL A 151 3.54 5.11 -3.10
CA VAL A 151 4.55 4.07 -2.83
C VAL A 151 3.99 2.69 -3.12
N VAL A 152 4.86 1.71 -3.34
CA VAL A 152 4.52 0.29 -3.38
C VAL A 152 4.96 -0.34 -2.07
N ILE A 153 4.06 -1.08 -1.40
CA ILE A 153 4.39 -1.87 -0.20
C ILE A 153 4.03 -3.31 -0.50
N SER A 154 5.02 -4.19 -0.43
CA SER A 154 4.83 -5.63 -0.61
C SER A 154 5.41 -6.36 0.59
N ASN A 155 4.70 -7.38 1.06
CA ASN A 155 5.20 -8.35 2.01
C ASN A 155 5.17 -9.72 1.33
N VAL A 156 6.32 -10.40 1.30
CA VAL A 156 6.55 -11.70 0.65
C VAL A 156 7.01 -12.72 1.66
#